data_AF-A0A834JK98-F1
#
_entry.id   AF-A0A834JK98-F1
#
_cell.length_a   1.000
_cell.length_b   1.000
_cell.length_c   1.000
_cell.angle_alpha   90.00
_cell.angle_beta   90.00
_cell.angle_gamma   90.00
#
_symmetry.space_group_name_H-M   'P 1'
#
loop_
_entity.id
_entity.type
_entity.pdbx_description
1 polymer ?
#
loop_
_entity_poly.entity_id
_entity_poly.type
_entity_poly.pdbx_seq_one_letter_code
_entity_poly.pdbx_strand_id
1 'polypeptide(L)'
;MDTDVESCLKDWNDLARDYKELEALNREYLAKLEEVRELQAKCVKGISHQRYRMGIISKSLKQLQDNDTRMTLDKDMIRREQQLHEMEQTLPKPNGVYLQIILGSVNVSILNKNDKFKYKDEYEKFKLILSVIGFVLSVLNLFTNVRTLELSLMFLLVWYYCTLTIRESILKVNGSRIKGWWRFHHFLSTVVSAVLLVWPNTGAWYAFRGQFIWFNVYISIVQYLQFRYQHGVLYRLKALGERHNMDITIEGFHSWMWRGLSFLLPFLFVGYFFQLYNAYTLFMLISHPEATWHVSVLSAMFLILFLGNVTTTVMVIPQKLREQVKDHLPGVFTNKSDRRKEISKEEVKSEKSD
;
A
#
# COMPACT_ATOMS: atom_id res chain seq x y z
N MET A 1 52.97 -18.39 18.98
CA MET A 1 53.33 -17.00 18.61
C MET A 1 53.17 -16.21 19.89
N ASP A 2 54.28 -15.98 20.59
CA ASP A 2 54.26 -15.16 21.80
C ASP A 2 53.97 -13.73 21.38
N THR A 3 52.84 -13.21 21.81
CA THR A 3 52.43 -11.83 21.54
C THR A 3 53.25 -10.93 22.46
N ASP A 4 54.17 -10.15 21.88
CA ASP A 4 55.04 -9.24 22.62
C ASP A 4 54.29 -7.94 23.00
N VAL A 5 54.54 -7.45 24.22
CA VAL A 5 53.88 -6.27 24.81
C VAL A 5 54.18 -5.01 23.98
N GLU A 6 55.37 -4.92 23.40
CA GLU A 6 55.78 -3.78 22.58
C GLU A 6 55.01 -3.74 21.24
N SER A 7 54.72 -4.91 20.65
CA SER A 7 53.82 -5.03 19.50
C SER A 7 52.41 -4.56 19.85
N CYS A 8 51.87 -4.98 20.99
CA CYS A 8 50.54 -4.55 21.45
C CYS A 8 50.45 -3.03 21.69
N LEU A 9 51.50 -2.43 22.24
CA LEU A 9 51.59 -0.97 22.47
C LEU A 9 51.65 -0.19 21.16
N LYS A 10 52.39 -0.70 20.17
CA LYS A 10 52.44 -0.11 18.84
C LYS A 10 51.07 -0.17 18.16
N ASP A 11 50.43 -1.35 18.15
CA ASP A 11 49.11 -1.55 17.57
C ASP A 11 48.06 -0.65 18.25
N TRP A 12 48.15 -0.46 19.56
CA TRP A 12 47.28 0.46 20.30
C TRP A 12 47.50 1.93 19.89
N ASN A 13 48.75 2.36 19.71
CA ASN A 13 49.06 3.72 19.29
C ASN A 13 48.63 3.98 17.85
N ASP A 14 48.77 3.01 16.96
CA ASP A 14 48.26 3.08 15.59
C ASP A 14 46.72 3.15 15.60
N LEU A 15 46.04 2.31 16.38
CA LEU A 15 44.59 2.39 16.57
C LEU A 15 44.13 3.73 17.16
N ALA A 16 44.90 4.32 18.08
CA ALA A 16 44.60 5.63 18.67
C ALA A 16 44.70 6.76 17.64
N ARG A 17 45.56 6.63 16.62
CA ARG A 17 45.60 7.57 15.48
C ARG A 17 44.35 7.39 14.61
N ASP A 18 44.01 6.17 14.24
CA ASP A 18 42.82 5.86 13.44
C ASP A 18 41.52 6.32 14.15
N TYR A 19 41.47 6.21 15.48
CA TYR A 19 40.36 6.72 16.29
C TYR A 19 40.19 8.24 16.17
N LYS A 20 41.29 9.01 16.13
CA LYS A 20 41.21 10.48 15.94
C LYS A 20 40.64 10.85 14.57
N GLU A 21 41.01 10.10 13.53
CA GLU A 21 40.45 10.27 12.19
C GLU A 21 38.94 9.93 12.16
N LEU A 22 38.54 8.84 12.82
CA LEU A 22 37.13 8.46 12.97
C LEU A 22 36.32 9.52 13.73
N GLU A 23 36.87 10.10 14.80
CA GLU A 23 36.22 11.15 15.58
C GLU A 23 36.00 12.42 14.73
N ALA A 24 37.00 12.80 13.93
CA ALA A 24 36.88 13.93 13.00
C ALA A 24 35.80 13.67 11.93
N LEU A 25 35.78 12.47 11.33
CA LEU A 25 34.77 12.07 10.35
C LEU A 25 33.35 12.09 10.95
N ASN A 26 33.18 11.59 12.18
CA ASN A 26 31.88 11.60 12.85
C ASN A 26 31.39 13.03 13.15
N ARG A 27 32.29 13.94 13.53
CA ARG A 27 31.95 15.37 13.70
C ARG A 27 31.47 15.99 12.40
N GLU A 28 32.13 15.70 11.28
CA GLU A 28 31.70 16.17 9.95
C GLU A 28 30.33 15.62 9.56
N TYR A 29 30.11 14.31 9.78
CA TYR A 29 28.82 13.66 9.54
C TYR A 29 27.67 14.34 10.30
N LEU A 30 27.85 14.62 11.60
CA LEU A 30 26.83 15.31 12.42
C LEU A 30 26.54 16.73 11.93
N ALA A 31 27.58 17.47 11.53
CA ALA A 31 27.41 18.81 10.96
C ALA A 31 26.59 18.77 9.66
N LYS A 32 26.89 17.81 8.77
CA LYS A 32 26.13 17.61 7.52
C LYS A 32 24.70 17.17 7.77
N LEU A 33 24.45 16.37 8.80
CA LEU A 33 23.10 15.94 9.18
C LEU A 33 22.22 17.13 9.59
N GLU A 34 22.76 18.07 10.38
CA GLU A 34 22.01 19.26 10.79
C GLU A 34 21.79 20.22 9.62
N GLU A 35 22.78 20.41 8.74
CA GLU A 35 22.65 21.20 7.51
C GLU A 35 21.50 20.68 6.62
N VAL A 36 21.42 19.35 6.44
CA VAL A 36 20.32 18.71 5.70
C VAL A 36 18.97 18.98 6.37
N ARG A 37 18.90 18.91 7.71
CA ARG A 37 17.67 19.16 8.46
C ARG A 37 17.17 20.60 8.30
N GLU A 38 18.07 21.57 8.33
CA GLU A 38 17.73 22.98 8.10
C GLU A 38 17.21 23.22 6.67
N LEU A 39 17.88 22.64 5.68
CA LEU A 39 17.46 22.73 4.28
C LEU A 39 16.06 22.11 4.09
N GLN A 40 15.79 20.94 4.67
CA GLN A 40 14.47 20.33 4.65
C GLN A 40 13.40 21.26 5.22
N ALA A 41 13.66 21.88 6.39
CA ALA A 41 12.72 22.80 7.02
C ALA A 41 12.46 24.04 6.14
N LYS A 42 13.49 24.59 5.51
CA LYS A 42 13.37 25.72 4.57
C LYS A 42 12.55 25.33 3.33
N CYS A 43 12.80 24.17 2.73
CA CYS A 43 12.05 23.69 1.57
C CYS A 43 10.57 23.45 1.90
N VAL A 44 10.24 22.80 3.03
CA VAL A 44 8.85 22.56 3.44
C VAL A 44 8.10 23.89 3.65
N LYS A 45 8.74 24.87 4.30
CA LYS A 45 8.18 26.23 4.45
C LYS A 45 7.98 26.91 3.10
N GLY A 46 8.97 26.82 2.20
CA GLY A 46 8.92 27.40 0.86
C GLY A 46 7.78 26.83 -0.01
N ILE A 47 7.61 25.51 -0.02
CA ILE A 47 6.51 24.84 -0.73
C ILE A 47 5.15 25.27 -0.16
N SER A 48 5.02 25.33 1.17
CA SER A 48 3.79 25.75 1.84
C SER A 48 3.44 27.21 1.47
N HIS A 49 4.44 28.09 1.44
CA HIS A 49 4.25 29.48 1.03
C HIS A 49 3.83 29.61 -0.44
N GLN A 50 4.46 28.86 -1.35
CA GLN A 50 4.08 28.85 -2.77
C GLN A 50 2.64 28.39 -2.96
N ARG A 51 2.22 27.29 -2.33
CA ARG A 51 0.83 26.80 -2.37
C ARG A 51 -0.17 27.83 -1.86
N TYR A 52 0.16 28.50 -0.75
CA TYR A 52 -0.67 29.56 -0.20
C TYR A 52 -0.84 30.75 -1.16
N ARG A 53 0.27 31.25 -1.71
CA ARG A 53 0.28 32.36 -2.69
C ARG A 53 -0.48 31.98 -3.96
N MET A 54 -0.27 30.78 -4.48
CA MET A 54 -1.02 30.25 -5.62
C MET A 54 -2.52 30.17 -5.32
N GLY A 55 -2.91 29.75 -4.11
CA GLY A 55 -4.31 29.73 -3.68
C GLY A 55 -4.96 31.12 -3.66
N ILE A 56 -4.23 32.16 -3.23
CA ILE A 56 -4.69 33.55 -3.31
C ILE A 56 -4.84 33.99 -4.76
N ILE A 57 -3.81 33.79 -5.57
CA ILE A 57 -3.80 34.18 -6.99
C ILE A 57 -4.96 33.53 -7.73
N SER A 58 -5.23 32.23 -7.51
CA SER A 58 -6.37 31.53 -8.12
C SER A 58 -7.71 32.18 -7.76
N LYS A 59 -7.90 32.62 -6.52
CA LYS A 59 -9.14 33.29 -6.08
C LYS A 59 -9.29 34.66 -6.77
N SER A 60 -8.22 35.44 -6.84
CA SER A 60 -8.22 36.72 -7.56
C SER A 60 -8.45 36.52 -9.05
N LEU A 61 -7.85 35.48 -9.64
CA LEU A 61 -8.04 35.14 -11.05
C LEU A 61 -9.51 34.92 -11.36
N LYS A 62 -10.24 34.18 -10.51
CA LYS A 62 -11.69 33.92 -10.62
C LYS A 62 -12.59 35.17 -10.60
N GLN A 63 -12.05 36.34 -10.28
CA GLN A 63 -12.79 37.62 -10.31
C GLN A 63 -12.56 38.44 -11.59
N LEU A 64 -11.51 38.14 -12.38
CA LEU A 64 -11.17 38.89 -13.60
C LEU A 64 -11.97 38.46 -14.84
N GLN A 65 -12.36 39.36 -15.75
CA GLN A 65 -13.13 38.98 -16.95
C GLN A 65 -12.27 38.50 -18.13
N ASP A 66 -10.95 38.72 -18.09
CA ASP A 66 -10.05 38.36 -19.19
C ASP A 66 -9.75 36.85 -19.24
N ASN A 67 -10.23 36.21 -20.31
CA ASN A 67 -10.23 34.75 -20.44
C ASN A 67 -8.89 34.18 -20.94
N ASP A 68 -8.10 34.95 -21.68
CA ASP A 68 -6.87 34.46 -22.31
C ASP A 68 -5.69 34.44 -21.33
N THR A 69 -5.49 35.55 -20.60
CA THR A 69 -4.53 35.63 -19.49
C THR A 69 -4.85 34.61 -18.39
N ARG A 70 -6.15 34.37 -18.13
CA ARG A 70 -6.61 33.32 -17.21
C ARG A 70 -6.17 31.93 -17.63
N MET A 71 -6.40 31.55 -18.89
CA MET A 71 -6.05 30.22 -19.40
C MET A 71 -4.54 29.98 -19.33
N THR A 72 -3.73 30.99 -19.65
CA THR A 72 -2.28 30.89 -19.61
C THR A 72 -1.76 30.73 -18.18
N LEU A 73 -2.27 31.55 -17.24
CA LEU A 73 -1.86 31.45 -15.84
C LEU A 73 -2.32 30.14 -15.20
N ASP A 74 -3.51 29.63 -15.53
CA ASP A 74 -3.97 28.32 -15.03
C ASP A 74 -3.04 27.18 -15.50
N LYS A 75 -2.57 27.20 -16.76
CA LYS A 75 -1.58 26.23 -17.25
C LYS A 75 -0.28 26.29 -16.46
N ASP A 76 0.23 27.50 -16.22
CA ASP A 76 1.45 27.69 -15.44
C ASP A 76 1.29 27.26 -13.98
N MET A 77 0.11 27.51 -13.39
CA MET A 77 -0.21 27.05 -12.04
C MET A 77 -0.24 25.53 -11.95
N ILE A 78 -0.83 24.83 -12.93
CA ILE A 78 -0.81 23.36 -12.99
C ILE A 78 0.63 22.84 -13.11
N ARG A 79 1.45 23.45 -13.99
CA ARG A 79 2.86 23.07 -14.15
C ARG A 79 3.64 23.27 -12.85
N ARG A 80 3.46 24.41 -12.18
CA ARG A 80 4.12 24.71 -10.91
C ARG A 80 3.66 23.77 -9.80
N GLU A 81 2.39 23.40 -9.77
CA GLU A 81 1.87 22.42 -8.82
C GLU A 81 2.54 21.04 -8.99
N GLN A 82 2.77 20.61 -10.24
CA GLN A 82 3.53 19.38 -10.52
C GLN A 82 4.97 19.47 -10.04
N GLN A 83 5.67 20.57 -10.31
CA GLN A 83 7.05 20.79 -9.84
C GLN A 83 7.14 20.80 -8.30
N LEU A 84 6.21 21.49 -7.62
CA LEU A 84 6.14 21.49 -6.16
C LEU A 84 5.87 20.09 -5.61
N HIS A 85 5.06 19.29 -6.31
CA HIS A 85 4.81 17.91 -5.94
C HIS A 85 6.06 17.03 -6.08
N GLU A 86 6.87 17.21 -7.13
CA GLU A 86 8.16 16.53 -7.29
C GLU A 86 9.14 16.88 -6.17
N MET A 87 9.25 18.16 -5.81
CA MET A 87 10.05 18.61 -4.67
C MET A 87 9.55 18.00 -3.35
N GLU A 88 8.23 17.91 -3.14
CA GLU A 88 7.65 17.31 -1.93
C GLU A 88 7.92 15.79 -1.83
N GLN A 89 8.19 15.10 -2.94
CA GLN A 89 8.51 13.67 -2.93
C GLN A 89 9.92 13.35 -2.40
N THR A 90 10.82 14.34 -2.42
CA THR A 90 12.20 14.21 -1.89
C THR A 90 12.32 14.69 -0.44
N LEU A 91 11.25 15.29 0.10
CA LEU A 91 11.21 15.81 1.46
C LEU A 91 10.49 14.85 2.42
N PRO A 92 10.79 14.96 3.73
CA PRO A 92 10.07 14.20 4.74
C PRO A 92 8.60 14.62 4.78
N LYS A 93 7.70 13.65 4.77
CA LYS A 93 6.26 13.86 4.86
C LYS A 93 5.78 13.65 6.29
N PRO A 94 4.75 14.38 6.73
CA PRO A 94 4.15 14.14 8.04
C PRO A 94 3.44 12.78 8.06
N ASN A 95 3.50 12.13 9.21
CA ASN A 95 2.77 10.90 9.48
C ASN A 95 1.26 11.16 9.44
N GLY A 96 0.49 10.22 8.89
CA GLY A 96 -0.97 10.22 9.10
C GLY A 96 -1.34 9.89 10.54
N VAL A 97 -2.56 10.23 10.96
CA VAL A 97 -3.07 10.06 12.33
C VAL A 97 -2.79 8.66 12.90
N TYR A 98 -3.03 7.60 12.13
CA TYR A 98 -2.76 6.22 12.56
C TYR A 98 -1.28 5.98 12.96
N LEU A 99 -0.34 6.43 12.12
CA LEU A 99 1.09 6.30 12.43
C LEU A 99 1.52 7.21 13.58
N GLN A 100 0.90 8.38 13.74
CA GLN A 100 1.16 9.25 14.88
C GLN A 100 0.73 8.61 16.20
N ILE A 101 -0.40 7.90 16.22
CA ILE A 101 -0.87 7.18 17.40
C ILE A 101 0.11 6.05 17.77
N ILE A 102 0.63 5.30 16.80
CA ILE A 102 1.47 4.13 17.05
C ILE A 102 2.94 4.49 17.29
N LEU A 103 3.50 5.40 16.48
CA LEU A 103 4.94 5.71 16.45
C LEU A 103 5.25 7.07 17.09
N GLY A 104 4.24 7.82 17.53
CA GLY A 104 4.41 9.16 18.05
C GLY A 104 4.87 10.16 16.98
N SER A 105 5.70 11.11 17.40
CA SER A 105 6.21 12.20 16.56
C SER A 105 7.39 11.79 15.65
N VAL A 106 7.77 10.51 15.61
CA VAL A 106 8.91 10.03 14.81
C VAL A 106 8.55 9.97 13.33
N ASN A 107 9.30 10.66 12.47
CA ASN A 107 9.05 10.66 11.03
C ASN A 107 9.56 9.36 10.37
N VAL A 108 8.68 8.64 9.68
CA VAL A 108 9.01 7.39 8.95
C VAL A 108 9.32 7.60 7.46
N SER A 109 9.60 8.83 7.07
CA SER A 109 9.96 9.16 5.69
C SER A 109 11.36 8.64 5.37
N ILE A 110 11.40 7.71 4.43
CA ILE A 110 12.61 7.14 3.87
C ILE A 110 13.01 8.04 2.70
N LEU A 111 14.04 8.88 2.84
CA LEU A 111 14.38 9.86 1.80
C LEU A 111 15.14 9.21 0.64
N ASN A 112 15.98 8.23 0.95
CA ASN A 112 16.75 7.49 -0.03
C ASN A 112 15.84 6.61 -0.91
N LYS A 113 15.93 6.80 -2.23
CA LYS A 113 15.14 6.06 -3.22
C LYS A 113 15.41 4.55 -3.15
N ASN A 114 16.65 4.13 -2.91
CA ASN A 114 17.01 2.72 -2.81
C ASN A 114 16.39 2.07 -1.57
N ASP A 115 16.39 2.79 -0.44
CA ASP A 115 15.80 2.30 0.80
C ASP A 115 14.26 2.22 0.72
N LYS A 116 13.61 3.14 -0.02
CA LYS A 116 12.17 3.04 -0.33
C LYS A 116 11.86 1.73 -1.06
N PHE A 117 12.67 1.36 -2.05
CA PHE A 117 12.49 0.12 -2.79
C PHE A 117 12.81 -1.11 -1.95
N LYS A 118 13.90 -1.08 -1.17
CA LYS A 118 14.24 -2.16 -0.25
C LYS A 118 13.11 -2.41 0.76
N TYR A 119 12.55 -1.36 1.34
CA TYR A 119 11.41 -1.48 2.26
C TYR A 119 10.18 -2.09 1.58
N LYS A 120 9.88 -1.66 0.36
CA LYS A 120 8.80 -2.22 -0.46
C LYS A 120 9.02 -3.72 -0.72
N ASP A 121 10.23 -4.11 -1.08
CA ASP A 121 10.53 -5.50 -1.41
C ASP A 121 10.50 -6.39 -0.16
N GLU A 122 10.97 -5.89 0.99
CA GLU A 122 10.82 -6.56 2.29
C GLU A 122 9.34 -6.68 2.73
N TYR A 123 8.49 -5.71 2.35
CA TYR A 123 7.04 -5.82 2.55
C TYR A 123 6.41 -6.92 1.69
N GLU A 124 6.76 -6.99 0.41
CA GLU A 124 6.27 -8.02 -0.51
C GLU A 124 6.75 -9.43 -0.09
N LYS A 125 8.02 -9.56 0.28
CA LYS A 125 8.62 -10.78 0.80
C LYS A 125 7.94 -11.22 2.09
N PHE A 126 7.66 -10.29 3.00
CA PHE A 126 6.92 -10.55 4.24
C PHE A 126 5.55 -11.18 3.96
N LYS A 127 4.74 -10.60 3.06
CA LYS A 127 3.44 -11.17 2.69
C LYS A 127 3.56 -12.61 2.20
N LEU A 128 4.53 -12.87 1.31
CA LEU A 128 4.73 -14.19 0.73
C LEU A 128 5.13 -15.23 1.80
N ILE A 129 6.13 -14.92 2.63
CA ILE A 129 6.60 -15.82 3.69
C ILE A 129 5.45 -16.15 4.64
N LEU A 130 4.69 -15.13 5.06
CA LEU A 130 3.59 -15.33 6.00
C LEU A 130 2.40 -16.07 5.38
N SER A 131 2.14 -15.89 4.08
CA SER A 131 1.13 -16.69 3.37
C SER A 131 1.51 -18.17 3.34
N VAL A 132 2.79 -18.50 3.16
CA VAL A 132 3.29 -19.88 3.18
C VAL A 132 3.20 -20.49 4.58
N ILE A 133 3.61 -19.76 5.62
CA ILE A 133 3.49 -20.21 7.01
C ILE A 133 2.01 -20.41 7.38
N GLY A 134 1.15 -19.45 7.03
CA GLY A 134 -0.29 -19.53 7.25
C GLY A 134 -0.93 -20.72 6.54
N PHE A 135 -0.52 -21.02 5.31
CA PHE A 135 -0.96 -22.20 4.57
C PHE A 135 -0.58 -23.49 5.32
N VAL A 136 0.69 -23.66 5.70
CA VAL A 136 1.16 -24.85 6.41
C VAL A 136 0.42 -25.03 7.73
N LEU A 137 0.28 -23.98 8.53
CA LEU A 137 -0.45 -24.04 9.80
C LEU A 137 -1.94 -24.36 9.60
N SER A 138 -2.56 -23.82 8.55
CA SER A 138 -3.97 -24.11 8.23
C SER A 138 -4.17 -25.56 7.84
N VAL A 139 -3.26 -26.12 7.02
CA VAL A 139 -3.28 -27.54 6.64
C VAL A 139 -3.08 -28.44 7.86
N LEU A 140 -2.14 -28.12 8.76
CA LEU A 140 -1.95 -28.87 10.00
C LEU A 140 -3.21 -28.84 10.89
N ASN A 141 -3.91 -27.69 10.96
CA ASN A 141 -5.17 -27.55 11.71
C ASN A 141 -6.36 -28.28 11.06
N LEU A 142 -6.29 -28.68 9.78
CA LEU A 142 -7.31 -29.56 9.16
C LEU A 142 -7.19 -30.99 9.67
N PHE A 143 -5.96 -31.49 9.82
CA PHE A 143 -5.69 -32.86 10.22
C PHE A 143 -5.58 -33.06 11.74
N THR A 144 -5.56 -31.97 12.50
CA THR A 144 -5.44 -32.00 13.96
C THR A 144 -6.50 -31.13 14.62
N ASN A 145 -6.89 -31.49 15.84
CA ASN A 145 -7.80 -30.71 16.68
C ASN A 145 -7.10 -30.28 17.98
N VAL A 146 -5.91 -29.69 17.82
CA VAL A 146 -5.08 -29.21 18.93
C VAL A 146 -5.32 -27.72 19.13
N ARG A 147 -5.95 -27.35 20.25
CA ARG A 147 -6.32 -25.95 20.54
C ARG A 147 -5.14 -24.98 20.47
N THR A 148 -3.96 -25.38 20.95
CA THR A 148 -2.76 -24.53 20.89
C THR A 148 -2.37 -24.19 19.44
N LEU A 149 -2.53 -25.13 18.51
CA LEU A 149 -2.21 -24.93 17.10
C LEU A 149 -3.21 -23.99 16.42
N GLU A 150 -4.49 -24.07 16.80
CA GLU A 150 -5.54 -23.15 16.33
C GLU A 150 -5.27 -21.73 16.81
N LEU A 151 -5.01 -21.57 18.12
CA LEU A 151 -4.71 -20.28 18.72
C LEU A 151 -3.43 -19.68 18.12
N SER A 152 -2.43 -20.52 17.80
CA SER A 152 -1.22 -20.08 17.09
C SER A 152 -1.54 -19.54 15.69
N LEU A 153 -2.43 -20.20 14.93
CA LEU A 153 -2.90 -19.70 13.64
C LEU A 153 -3.66 -18.37 13.78
N MET A 154 -4.60 -18.29 14.72
CA MET A 154 -5.38 -17.06 14.96
C MET A 154 -4.48 -15.90 15.41
N PHE A 155 -3.53 -16.17 16.30
CA PHE A 155 -2.54 -15.20 16.76
C PHE A 155 -1.66 -14.72 15.60
N LEU A 156 -1.22 -15.65 14.73
CA LEU A 156 -0.47 -15.32 13.54
C LEU A 156 -1.26 -14.38 12.61
N LEU A 157 -2.56 -14.62 12.41
CA LEU A 157 -3.42 -13.75 11.60
C LEU A 157 -3.53 -12.34 12.19
N VAL A 158 -3.76 -12.23 13.51
CA VAL A 158 -3.78 -10.92 14.20
C VAL A 158 -2.47 -10.19 13.99
N TRP A 159 -1.35 -10.86 14.28
CA TRP A 159 -0.02 -10.29 14.14
C TRP A 159 0.28 -9.88 12.69
N TYR A 160 -0.08 -10.73 11.73
CA TYR A 160 0.09 -10.49 10.31
C TYR A 160 -0.64 -9.22 9.86
N TYR A 161 -1.95 -9.12 10.11
CA TYR A 161 -2.73 -7.96 9.66
C TYR A 161 -2.35 -6.68 10.42
N CYS A 162 -2.05 -6.75 11.73
CA CYS A 162 -1.50 -5.62 12.47
C CYS A 162 -0.19 -5.11 11.83
N THR A 163 0.75 -6.02 11.55
CA THR A 163 2.02 -5.65 10.92
C THR A 163 1.81 -5.08 9.52
N LEU A 164 0.88 -5.65 8.77
CA LEU A 164 0.56 -5.23 7.41
C LEU A 164 0.01 -3.80 7.40
N THR A 165 -0.95 -3.47 8.28
CA THR A 165 -1.51 -2.10 8.36
C THR A 165 -0.45 -1.04 8.70
N ILE A 166 0.52 -1.37 9.57
CA ILE A 166 1.65 -0.48 9.90
C ILE A 166 2.55 -0.31 8.68
N ARG A 167 2.99 -1.41 8.05
CA ARG A 167 3.88 -1.38 6.88
C ARG A 167 3.25 -0.66 5.69
N GLU A 168 1.96 -0.88 5.43
CA GLU A 168 1.22 -0.18 4.38
C GLU A 168 1.05 1.31 4.65
N SER A 169 0.89 1.70 5.91
CA SER A 169 0.83 3.10 6.30
C SER A 169 2.17 3.80 6.08
N ILE A 170 3.30 3.13 6.39
CA ILE A 170 4.65 3.62 6.08
C ILE A 170 4.85 3.72 4.56
N LEU A 171 4.44 2.70 3.79
CA LEU A 171 4.51 2.71 2.33
C LEU A 171 3.70 3.87 1.73
N LYS A 172 2.52 4.18 2.28
CA LYS A 172 1.68 5.28 1.80
C LYS A 172 2.37 6.63 1.98
N VAL A 173 2.96 6.89 3.15
CA VAL A 173 3.74 8.11 3.41
C VAL A 173 4.92 8.20 2.43
N ASN A 174 5.53 7.07 2.09
CA ASN A 174 6.68 6.98 1.18
C ASN A 174 6.33 6.90 -0.32
N GLY A 175 5.08 7.14 -0.70
CA GLY A 175 4.66 7.32 -2.10
C GLY A 175 3.99 6.11 -2.76
N SER A 176 3.69 5.04 -2.01
CA SER A 176 2.89 3.93 -2.52
C SER A 176 1.40 4.31 -2.65
N ARG A 177 0.79 3.97 -3.79
CA ARG A 177 -0.61 4.31 -4.12
C ARG A 177 -1.55 3.17 -3.76
N ILE A 178 -1.83 3.01 -2.48
CA ILE A 178 -2.74 1.97 -1.97
C ILE A 178 -4.16 2.54 -1.87
N LYS A 179 -5.12 1.93 -2.60
CA LYS A 179 -6.54 2.32 -2.58
C LYS A 179 -7.14 2.21 -1.18
N GLY A 180 -8.12 3.07 -0.90
CA GLY A 180 -8.76 3.18 0.42
C GLY A 180 -9.37 1.87 0.92
N TRP A 181 -10.11 1.16 0.05
CA TRP A 181 -10.74 -0.12 0.40
C TRP A 181 -9.74 -1.16 0.91
N TRP A 182 -8.64 -1.41 0.20
CA TRP A 182 -7.66 -2.43 0.59
C TRP A 182 -7.03 -2.13 1.95
N ARG A 183 -6.78 -0.85 2.26
CA ARG A 183 -6.31 -0.49 3.61
C ARG A 183 -7.38 -0.77 4.66
N PHE A 184 -8.62 -0.36 4.41
CA PHE A 184 -9.74 -0.61 5.32
C PHE A 184 -9.97 -2.12 5.53
N HIS A 185 -9.90 -2.91 4.45
CA HIS A 185 -9.98 -4.36 4.48
C HIS A 185 -8.96 -4.96 5.45
N HIS A 186 -7.69 -4.56 5.39
CA HIS A 186 -6.68 -5.07 6.32
C HIS A 186 -6.94 -4.68 7.78
N PHE A 187 -7.42 -3.45 8.04
CA PHE A 187 -7.85 -3.05 9.38
C PHE A 187 -9.02 -3.88 9.89
N LEU A 188 -10.02 -4.13 9.04
CA LEU A 188 -11.16 -4.97 9.38
C LEU A 188 -10.72 -6.42 9.62
N SER A 189 -9.80 -6.95 8.81
CA SER A 189 -9.22 -8.28 8.99
C SER A 189 -8.42 -8.43 10.29
N THR A 190 -7.75 -7.37 10.77
CA THR A 190 -7.17 -7.35 12.12
C THR A 190 -8.24 -7.59 13.19
N VAL A 191 -9.36 -6.85 13.11
CA VAL A 191 -10.45 -6.99 14.10
C VAL A 191 -11.10 -8.36 14.01
N VAL A 192 -11.39 -8.86 12.80
CA VAL A 192 -11.91 -10.22 12.58
C VAL A 192 -11.01 -11.27 13.22
N SER A 193 -9.70 -11.19 12.96
CA SER A 193 -8.72 -12.13 13.51
C SER A 193 -8.66 -12.04 15.04
N ALA A 194 -8.79 -10.84 15.61
CA ALA A 194 -8.78 -10.64 17.05
C ALA A 194 -10.04 -11.22 17.71
N VAL A 195 -11.22 -11.00 17.12
CA VAL A 195 -12.49 -11.56 17.60
C VAL A 195 -12.47 -13.09 17.51
N LEU A 196 -11.89 -13.66 16.45
CA LEU A 196 -11.67 -15.11 16.33
C LEU A 196 -10.73 -15.65 17.43
N LEU A 197 -9.64 -14.95 17.71
CA LEU A 197 -8.66 -15.34 18.72
C LEU A 197 -9.27 -15.41 20.14
N VAL A 198 -10.16 -14.46 20.48
CA VAL A 198 -10.81 -14.42 21.79
C VAL A 198 -12.09 -15.27 21.86
N TRP A 199 -12.55 -15.86 20.76
CA TRP A 199 -13.75 -16.69 20.75
C TRP A 199 -13.53 -17.96 21.61
N PRO A 200 -14.32 -18.15 22.69
CA PRO A 200 -14.23 -19.34 23.53
C PRO A 200 -14.64 -20.63 22.81
N ASN A 201 -14.11 -21.76 23.31
CA ASN A 201 -14.48 -23.10 22.83
C ASN A 201 -15.92 -23.44 23.22
N THR A 202 -16.83 -23.12 22.32
CA THR A 202 -18.28 -23.36 22.42
C THR A 202 -18.72 -24.28 21.28
N GLY A 203 -19.86 -24.93 21.38
CA GLY A 203 -20.43 -25.75 20.31
C GLY A 203 -20.56 -24.98 18.99
N ALA A 204 -20.89 -23.69 19.05
CA ALA A 204 -20.93 -22.80 17.89
C ALA A 204 -19.55 -22.64 17.22
N TRP A 205 -18.46 -22.55 18.01
CA TRP A 205 -17.10 -22.53 17.46
C TRP A 205 -16.79 -23.85 16.74
N TYR A 206 -17.06 -25.00 17.37
CA TYR A 206 -16.77 -26.30 16.75
C TYR A 206 -17.57 -26.54 15.46
N ALA A 207 -18.81 -26.04 15.39
CA ALA A 207 -19.62 -26.08 14.18
C ALA A 207 -19.02 -25.23 13.03
N PHE A 208 -18.42 -24.07 13.35
CA PHE A 208 -17.83 -23.16 12.35
C PHE A 208 -16.37 -23.49 12.01
N ARG A 209 -15.61 -24.07 12.95
CA ARG A 209 -14.16 -24.28 12.89
C ARG A 209 -13.70 -24.87 11.56
N GLY A 210 -14.28 -26.00 11.15
CA GLY A 210 -13.84 -26.70 9.94
C GLY A 210 -13.95 -25.82 8.69
N GLN A 211 -15.07 -25.10 8.56
CA GLN A 211 -15.30 -24.15 7.48
C GLN A 211 -14.27 -23.00 7.50
N PHE A 212 -13.97 -22.45 8.68
CA PHE A 212 -12.97 -21.39 8.82
C PHE A 212 -11.56 -21.85 8.45
N ILE A 213 -11.14 -23.04 8.87
CA ILE A 213 -9.80 -23.55 8.51
C ILE A 213 -9.71 -23.81 7.00
N TRP A 214 -10.75 -24.37 6.38
CA TRP A 214 -10.82 -24.50 4.91
C TRP A 214 -10.73 -23.16 4.19
N PHE A 215 -11.40 -22.14 4.72
CA PHE A 215 -11.30 -20.78 4.21
C PHE A 215 -9.86 -20.23 4.28
N ASN A 216 -9.13 -20.50 5.37
CA ASN A 216 -7.72 -20.08 5.48
C ASN A 216 -6.80 -20.80 4.50
N VAL A 217 -6.97 -22.11 4.31
CA VAL A 217 -6.23 -22.86 3.27
C VAL A 217 -6.49 -22.24 1.90
N TYR A 218 -7.76 -22.00 1.59
CA TYR A 218 -8.17 -21.41 0.32
C TYR A 218 -7.56 -20.02 0.11
N ILE A 219 -7.68 -19.12 1.10
CA ILE A 219 -7.21 -17.74 0.95
C ILE A 219 -5.68 -17.67 0.83
N SER A 220 -4.93 -18.55 1.50
CA SER A 220 -3.47 -18.62 1.34
C SER A 220 -3.05 -19.03 -0.07
N ILE A 221 -3.79 -19.96 -0.71
CA ILE A 221 -3.58 -20.30 -2.13
C ILE A 221 -3.85 -19.08 -3.01
N VAL A 222 -4.97 -18.39 -2.78
CA VAL A 222 -5.32 -17.19 -3.56
C VAL A 222 -4.27 -16.09 -3.38
N GLN A 223 -3.79 -15.84 -2.16
CA GLN A 223 -2.74 -14.87 -1.87
C GLN A 223 -1.44 -15.19 -2.63
N TYR A 224 -1.05 -16.47 -2.70
CA TYR A 224 0.10 -16.88 -3.51
C TYR A 224 -0.12 -16.61 -5.02
N LEU A 225 -1.28 -16.99 -5.56
CA LEU A 225 -1.63 -16.74 -6.96
C LEU A 225 -1.64 -15.24 -7.29
N GLN A 226 -2.24 -14.43 -6.41
CA GLN A 226 -2.25 -12.98 -6.50
C GLN A 226 -0.83 -12.42 -6.55
N PHE A 227 0.02 -12.83 -5.60
CA PHE A 227 1.40 -12.38 -5.54
C PHE A 227 2.16 -12.68 -6.83
N ARG A 228 2.17 -13.95 -7.26
CA ARG A 228 2.91 -14.39 -8.47
C ARG A 228 2.45 -13.64 -9.71
N TYR A 229 1.14 -13.54 -9.87
CA TYR A 229 0.54 -12.87 -11.02
C TYR A 229 0.84 -11.37 -11.03
N GLN A 230 0.52 -10.68 -9.93
CA GLN A 230 0.63 -9.23 -9.86
C GLN A 230 2.09 -8.76 -9.88
N HIS A 231 3.01 -9.52 -9.27
CA HIS A 231 4.43 -9.21 -9.31
C HIS A 231 4.97 -9.20 -10.75
N GLY A 232 4.61 -10.21 -11.56
CA GLY A 232 5.00 -10.28 -12.97
C GLY A 232 4.40 -9.15 -13.82
N VAL A 233 3.12 -8.84 -13.62
CA VAL A 233 2.45 -7.74 -14.33
C VAL A 233 3.05 -6.39 -13.95
N LEU A 234 3.27 -6.14 -12.65
CA LEU A 234 3.88 -4.90 -12.17
C LEU A 234 5.31 -4.74 -12.71
N TYR A 235 6.09 -5.81 -12.76
CA TYR A 235 7.43 -5.77 -13.36
C TYR A 235 7.38 -5.31 -14.82
N ARG A 236 6.51 -5.92 -15.64
CA ARG A 236 6.32 -5.53 -17.04
C ARG A 236 5.85 -4.08 -17.19
N LEU A 237 4.84 -3.66 -16.43
CA LEU A 237 4.29 -2.30 -16.53
C LEU A 237 5.30 -1.23 -16.07
N LYS A 238 6.18 -1.56 -15.12
CA LYS A 238 7.29 -0.67 -14.70
C LYS A 238 8.35 -0.56 -15.79
N ALA A 239 8.72 -1.68 -16.42
CA ALA A 239 9.66 -1.67 -17.55
C ALA A 239 9.13 -0.85 -18.75
N LEU A 240 7.81 -0.82 -18.94
CA LEU A 240 7.14 0.00 -19.97
C LEU A 240 6.90 1.47 -19.54
N GLY A 241 7.22 1.86 -18.31
CA GLY A 241 6.95 3.20 -17.78
C GLY A 241 5.47 3.51 -17.52
N GLU A 242 4.57 2.53 -17.67
CA GLU A 242 3.11 2.70 -17.49
C GLU A 242 2.69 2.71 -16.00
N ARG A 243 3.58 2.31 -15.09
CA ARG A 243 3.32 2.22 -13.65
C ARG A 243 4.42 2.79 -12.79
N HIS A 244 4.04 3.26 -11.61
CA HIS A 244 4.98 3.83 -10.66
C HIS A 244 5.77 2.73 -9.92
N ASN A 245 7.05 2.95 -9.68
CA ASN A 245 7.92 1.93 -9.08
C ASN A 245 7.51 1.52 -7.65
N MET A 246 6.82 2.41 -6.93
CA MET A 246 6.25 2.18 -5.59
C MET A 246 4.90 1.44 -5.57
N ASP A 247 4.34 1.07 -6.73
CA ASP A 247 3.14 0.24 -6.76
C ASP A 247 3.48 -1.19 -6.26
N ILE A 248 2.61 -1.70 -5.39
CA ILE A 248 2.71 -2.98 -4.67
C ILE A 248 1.61 -3.96 -5.13
N THR A 249 1.76 -5.25 -4.80
CA THR A 249 0.68 -6.23 -4.98
C THR A 249 -0.42 -6.00 -3.94
N ILE A 250 -1.67 -6.25 -4.31
CA ILE A 250 -2.89 -6.03 -3.53
C ILE A 250 -3.67 -7.34 -3.37
N GLU A 251 -4.44 -7.47 -2.29
CA GLU A 251 -5.29 -8.65 -2.01
C GLU A 251 -6.59 -8.70 -2.85
N GLY A 252 -6.66 -7.97 -3.97
CA GLY A 252 -7.75 -8.15 -4.93
C GLY A 252 -7.42 -7.69 -6.34
N PHE A 253 -8.38 -7.06 -7.01
CA PHE A 253 -8.27 -6.76 -8.43
C PHE A 253 -8.18 -5.25 -8.71
N HIS A 254 -7.41 -4.88 -9.74
CA HIS A 254 -7.22 -3.50 -10.18
C HIS A 254 -7.30 -3.38 -11.70
N SER A 255 -7.66 -2.19 -12.18
CA SER A 255 -7.86 -1.94 -13.62
C SER A 255 -6.62 -2.23 -14.47
N TRP A 256 -5.40 -2.07 -13.95
CA TRP A 256 -4.18 -2.37 -14.71
C TRP A 256 -3.89 -3.86 -14.88
N MET A 257 -4.57 -4.73 -14.11
CA MET A 257 -4.42 -6.19 -14.20
C MET A 257 -5.12 -6.76 -15.45
N TRP A 258 -5.85 -5.91 -16.19
CA TRP A 258 -6.68 -6.31 -17.31
C TRP A 258 -5.95 -6.62 -18.62
N ARG A 259 -4.74 -6.09 -18.84
CA ARG A 259 -4.00 -6.27 -20.09
C ARG A 259 -3.39 -7.67 -20.25
N GLY A 260 -3.59 -8.56 -19.27
CA GLY A 260 -2.98 -9.87 -19.33
C GLY A 260 -3.66 -11.02 -18.59
N LEU A 261 -4.71 -10.86 -17.76
CA LEU A 261 -5.40 -12.05 -17.20
C LEU A 261 -6.70 -11.73 -16.41
N SER A 262 -7.84 -12.14 -16.96
CA SER A 262 -9.10 -12.40 -16.22
C SER A 262 -9.01 -13.67 -15.36
N PHE A 263 -7.97 -14.48 -15.49
CA PHE A 263 -7.76 -15.74 -14.74
C PHE A 263 -7.84 -15.60 -13.23
N LEU A 264 -7.37 -14.47 -12.67
CA LEU A 264 -7.40 -14.29 -11.22
C LEU A 264 -8.84 -14.07 -10.72
N LEU A 265 -9.73 -13.50 -11.54
CA LEU A 265 -11.09 -13.15 -11.15
C LEU A 265 -11.92 -14.35 -10.64
N PRO A 266 -11.95 -15.52 -11.32
CA PRO A 266 -12.60 -16.72 -10.79
C PRO A 266 -12.18 -17.07 -9.36
N PHE A 267 -10.87 -17.09 -9.08
CA PHE A 267 -10.36 -17.40 -7.74
C PHE A 267 -10.74 -16.32 -6.72
N LEU A 268 -10.71 -15.05 -7.11
CA LEU A 268 -11.15 -13.97 -6.22
C LEU A 268 -12.63 -14.08 -5.89
N PHE A 269 -13.49 -14.29 -6.88
CA PHE A 269 -14.92 -14.41 -6.67
C PHE A 269 -15.26 -15.63 -5.82
N VAL A 270 -14.64 -16.78 -6.04
CA VAL A 270 -14.81 -17.95 -5.16
C VAL A 270 -14.41 -17.60 -3.72
N GLY A 271 -13.30 -16.89 -3.51
CA GLY A 271 -12.91 -16.40 -2.19
C GLY A 271 -13.93 -15.45 -1.57
N TYR A 272 -14.48 -14.52 -2.36
CA TYR A 272 -15.51 -13.59 -1.88
C TYR A 272 -16.81 -14.33 -1.54
N PHE A 273 -17.27 -15.26 -2.36
CA PHE A 273 -18.42 -16.09 -2.04
C PHE A 273 -18.16 -17.01 -0.83
N PHE A 274 -16.92 -17.44 -0.58
CA PHE A 274 -16.58 -18.12 0.65
C PHE A 274 -16.67 -17.16 1.87
N GLN A 275 -16.28 -15.88 1.73
CA GLN A 275 -16.55 -14.89 2.79
C GLN A 275 -18.06 -14.74 3.06
N LEU A 276 -18.89 -14.71 2.01
CA LEU A 276 -20.35 -14.70 2.17
C LEU A 276 -20.85 -15.99 2.85
N TYR A 277 -20.32 -17.14 2.47
CA TYR A 277 -20.65 -18.42 3.10
C TYR A 277 -20.28 -18.44 4.58
N ASN A 278 -19.13 -17.86 4.96
CA ASN A 278 -18.78 -17.66 6.37
C ASN A 278 -19.78 -16.76 7.08
N ALA A 279 -20.13 -15.62 6.48
CA ALA A 279 -21.12 -14.71 7.04
C ALA A 279 -22.48 -15.39 7.27
N TYR A 280 -22.93 -16.18 6.29
CA TYR A 280 -24.19 -16.92 6.33
C TYR A 280 -24.19 -18.04 7.39
N THR A 281 -23.15 -18.89 7.42
CA THR A 281 -23.04 -19.94 8.44
C THR A 281 -23.03 -19.32 9.85
N LEU A 282 -22.27 -18.24 10.04
CA LEU A 282 -22.25 -17.52 11.32
C LEU A 282 -23.61 -16.90 11.65
N PHE A 283 -24.31 -16.34 10.68
CA PHE A 283 -25.66 -15.81 10.88
C PHE A 283 -26.62 -16.88 11.40
N MET A 284 -26.59 -18.08 10.82
CA MET A 284 -27.40 -19.21 11.29
C MET A 284 -26.99 -19.67 12.69
N LEU A 285 -25.69 -19.62 13.01
CA LEU A 285 -25.17 -19.96 14.33
C LEU A 285 -25.49 -18.93 15.41
N ILE A 286 -26.00 -17.74 15.09
CA ILE A 286 -26.47 -16.76 16.10
C ILE A 286 -27.54 -17.39 16.99
N SER A 287 -28.40 -18.24 16.43
CA SER A 287 -29.47 -18.92 17.16
C SER A 287 -29.00 -20.18 17.91
N HIS A 288 -27.71 -20.53 17.85
CA HIS A 288 -27.18 -21.70 18.57
C HIS A 288 -27.25 -21.46 20.10
N PRO A 289 -27.61 -22.47 20.93
CA PRO A 289 -27.77 -22.27 22.38
C PRO A 289 -26.53 -21.72 23.09
N GLU A 290 -25.35 -22.11 22.60
CA GLU A 290 -24.05 -21.65 23.12
C GLU A 290 -23.43 -20.50 22.29
N ALA A 291 -24.21 -19.82 21.45
CA ALA A 291 -23.73 -18.68 20.68
C ALA A 291 -23.35 -17.52 21.62
N THR A 292 -22.19 -16.92 21.37
CA THR A 292 -21.76 -15.69 22.06
C THR A 292 -21.73 -14.53 21.08
N TRP A 293 -21.53 -13.31 21.60
CA TRP A 293 -21.48 -12.09 20.79
C TRP A 293 -20.44 -12.14 19.64
N HIS A 294 -19.40 -12.96 19.74
CA HIS A 294 -18.40 -13.17 18.70
C HIS A 294 -19.05 -13.61 17.37
N VAL A 295 -20.07 -14.47 17.44
CA VAL A 295 -20.75 -15.05 16.27
C VAL A 295 -21.42 -13.95 15.43
N SER A 296 -22.20 -13.08 16.08
CA SER A 296 -22.93 -12.01 15.40
C SER A 296 -21.98 -10.94 14.85
N VAL A 297 -20.94 -10.58 15.59
CA VAL A 297 -19.91 -9.64 15.14
C VAL A 297 -19.16 -10.20 13.93
N LEU A 298 -18.71 -11.45 13.98
CA LEU A 298 -18.01 -12.07 12.86
C LEU A 298 -18.90 -12.23 11.63
N SER A 299 -20.18 -12.60 11.80
CA SER A 299 -21.14 -12.65 10.70
C SER A 299 -21.22 -11.31 9.96
N ALA A 300 -21.40 -10.21 10.71
CA ALA A 300 -21.46 -8.88 10.13
C ALA A 300 -20.13 -8.47 9.46
N MET A 301 -18.99 -8.75 10.09
CA MET A 301 -17.68 -8.38 9.53
C MET A 301 -17.35 -9.16 8.25
N PHE A 302 -17.61 -10.47 8.20
CA PHE A 302 -17.45 -11.25 6.97
C PHE A 302 -18.38 -10.76 5.85
N LEU A 303 -19.61 -10.32 6.18
CA LEU A 303 -20.52 -9.72 5.21
C LEU A 303 -19.97 -8.39 4.66
N ILE A 304 -19.43 -7.52 5.51
CA ILE A 304 -18.81 -6.26 5.07
C ILE A 304 -17.60 -6.53 4.16
N LEU A 305 -16.75 -7.50 4.53
CA LEU A 305 -15.61 -7.92 3.71
C LEU A 305 -16.08 -8.40 2.34
N PHE A 306 -17.07 -9.28 2.28
CA PHE A 306 -17.67 -9.76 1.04
C PHE A 306 -18.18 -8.60 0.18
N LEU A 307 -19.07 -7.76 0.73
CA LEU A 307 -19.71 -6.69 -0.01
C LEU A 307 -18.70 -5.72 -0.60
N GLY A 308 -17.70 -5.29 0.17
CA GLY A 308 -16.70 -4.37 -0.36
C GLY A 308 -15.71 -5.01 -1.32
N ASN A 309 -15.33 -6.28 -1.13
CA ASN A 309 -14.48 -7.00 -2.07
C ASN A 309 -15.16 -7.20 -3.43
N VAL A 310 -16.44 -7.60 -3.41
CA VAL A 310 -17.25 -7.71 -4.64
C VAL A 310 -17.45 -6.35 -5.28
N THR A 311 -17.90 -5.35 -4.51
CA THR A 311 -18.19 -4.01 -5.04
C THR A 311 -16.96 -3.40 -5.70
N THR A 312 -15.81 -3.43 -5.03
CA THR A 312 -14.58 -2.86 -5.59
C THR A 312 -14.06 -3.61 -6.82
N THR A 313 -14.22 -4.92 -6.87
CA THR A 313 -13.85 -5.73 -8.05
C THR A 313 -14.81 -5.47 -9.21
N VAL A 314 -16.11 -5.44 -8.95
CA VAL A 314 -17.14 -5.17 -9.96
C VAL A 314 -17.00 -3.75 -10.51
N MET A 315 -16.74 -2.73 -9.70
CA MET A 315 -16.54 -1.35 -10.17
C MET A 315 -15.37 -1.20 -11.16
N VAL A 316 -14.42 -2.14 -11.16
CA VAL A 316 -13.28 -2.15 -12.08
C VAL A 316 -13.62 -2.80 -13.44
N ILE A 317 -14.74 -3.51 -13.54
CA ILE A 317 -15.19 -4.19 -14.78
C ILE A 317 -15.77 -3.20 -15.82
N PRO A 318 -16.73 -2.30 -15.47
CA PRO A 318 -17.28 -1.33 -16.42
C PRO A 318 -16.24 -0.36 -16.98
N GLN A 319 -15.23 0.01 -16.18
CA GLN A 319 -14.14 0.89 -16.63
C GLN A 319 -13.42 0.30 -17.84
N LYS A 320 -13.18 -1.01 -17.84
CA LYS A 320 -12.57 -1.69 -18.99
C LYS A 320 -13.52 -1.82 -20.17
N LEU A 321 -14.78 -2.20 -19.95
CA LEU A 321 -15.73 -2.29 -21.06
C LEU A 321 -15.81 -0.96 -21.81
N ARG A 322 -15.77 0.16 -21.08
CA ARG A 322 -15.74 1.49 -21.65
C ARG A 322 -14.44 1.82 -22.38
N GLU A 323 -13.28 1.41 -21.86
CA GLU A 323 -11.98 1.55 -22.53
C GLU A 323 -11.92 0.72 -23.82
N GLN A 324 -12.36 -0.55 -23.80
CA GLN A 324 -12.40 -1.41 -24.99
C GLN A 324 -13.35 -0.89 -26.06
N VAL A 325 -14.52 -0.36 -25.67
CA VAL A 325 -15.45 0.30 -26.60
C VAL A 325 -14.84 1.57 -27.18
N LYS A 326 -14.10 2.35 -26.38
CA LYS A 326 -13.40 3.55 -26.86
C LYS A 326 -12.28 3.21 -27.85
N ASP A 327 -11.56 2.10 -27.62
CA ASP A 327 -10.50 1.63 -28.51
C ASP A 327 -11.04 1.03 -29.82
N HIS A 328 -12.22 0.39 -29.79
CA HIS A 328 -12.86 -0.19 -31.00
C HIS A 328 -13.70 0.81 -31.80
N LEU A 329 -14.19 1.88 -31.17
CA LEU A 329 -14.98 2.95 -31.82
C LEU A 329 -14.37 4.33 -31.51
N PRO A 330 -13.18 4.65 -32.06
CA PRO A 330 -12.48 5.91 -31.79
C PRO A 330 -13.28 7.14 -32.24
N GLY A 331 -14.29 6.98 -33.11
CA GLY A 331 -15.10 8.08 -33.66
C GLY A 331 -16.38 8.44 -32.90
N VAL A 332 -16.92 7.58 -32.03
CA VAL A 332 -18.28 7.76 -31.46
C VAL A 332 -18.26 8.47 -30.09
N PHE A 333 -17.15 8.36 -29.36
CA PHE A 333 -17.01 8.93 -28.01
C PHE A 333 -15.92 10.01 -27.88
N THR A 334 -15.46 10.58 -29.00
CA THR A 334 -14.61 11.79 -28.94
C THR A 334 -15.45 12.98 -28.54
N ASN A 335 -15.46 13.26 -27.24
CA ASN A 335 -16.10 14.46 -26.71
C ASN A 335 -15.41 15.70 -27.33
N LYS A 336 -16.15 16.78 -27.54
CA LYS A 336 -15.67 18.01 -28.23
C LYS A 336 -14.39 18.60 -27.59
N SER A 337 -14.10 18.27 -26.33
CA SER A 337 -12.88 18.62 -25.61
C SER A 337 -11.61 17.88 -26.05
N ASP A 338 -11.73 16.63 -26.49
CA ASP A 338 -10.58 15.80 -26.88
C ASP A 338 -10.10 16.16 -28.29
N ARG A 339 -11.02 16.47 -29.22
CA ARG A 339 -10.66 17.04 -30.53
C ARG A 339 -9.90 18.37 -30.43
N ARG A 340 -10.27 19.22 -29.46
CA ARG A 340 -9.57 20.50 -29.22
C ARG A 340 -8.12 20.30 -28.72
N LYS A 341 -7.87 19.23 -27.96
CA LYS A 341 -6.52 18.86 -27.49
C LYS A 341 -5.66 18.26 -28.61
N GLU A 342 -6.24 17.48 -29.52
CA GLU A 342 -5.52 16.94 -30.68
C GLU A 342 -5.13 18.05 -31.67
N ILE A 343 -6.05 18.98 -31.99
CA ILE A 343 -5.75 20.14 -32.85
C ILE A 343 -4.63 21.00 -32.25
N SER A 344 -4.67 21.27 -30.94
CA SER A 344 -3.60 22.02 -30.25
C SER A 344 -2.24 21.30 -30.24
N LYS A 345 -2.22 19.97 -30.36
CA LYS A 345 -0.97 19.19 -30.42
C LYS A 345 -0.38 19.17 -31.82
N GLU A 346 -1.21 19.27 -32.85
CA GLU A 346 -0.78 19.38 -34.25
C GLU A 346 -0.23 20.79 -34.55
N GLU A 347 -0.88 21.85 -34.06
CA GLU A 347 -0.39 23.24 -34.20
C GLU A 347 0.98 23.46 -33.52
N VAL A 348 1.19 22.90 -32.32
CA VAL A 348 2.49 22.97 -31.62
C VAL A 348 3.58 22.13 -32.31
N LYS A 349 3.20 21.17 -33.16
CA LYS A 349 4.14 20.37 -33.95
C LYS A 349 4.54 21.09 -35.24
N SER A 350 3.62 21.83 -35.88
CA SER A 350 3.95 22.63 -37.06
C SER A 350 4.84 23.83 -36.72
N GLU A 351 4.63 24.50 -35.58
CA GLU A 351 5.48 25.63 -35.13
C GLU A 351 6.91 25.23 -34.72
N LYS A 352 7.23 23.93 -34.64
CA LYS A 352 8.59 23.43 -34.36
C LYS A 352 9.30 22.90 -35.60
N SER A 353 8.65 22.93 -36.76
CA SER A 353 9.21 22.46 -38.02
C SER A 353 9.46 23.57 -39.05
N ASP A 354 9.14 24.82 -38.68
CA ASP A 354 9.68 26.05 -39.26
C ASP A 354 10.67 26.68 -38.28
#